data_AF-A0AAU1MNK1-F1
#
_entry.id   AF-A0AAU1MNK1-F1
#
_cell.length_a   1.000
_cell.length_b   1.000
_cell.length_c   1.000
_cell.angle_alpha   90.00
_cell.angle_beta   90.00
_cell.angle_gamma   90.00
#
_symmetry.space_group_name_H-M   'P 1'
#
loop_
_entity.id
_entity.type
_entity.pdbx_description
1 polymer ?
#
loop_
_entity_poly.entity_id
_entity_poly.type
_entity_poly.pdbx_seq_one_letter_code
_entity_poly.pdbx_strand_id
1 'polypeptide(L)'
;MGKQARSRVTYARILDAAATEFARHGYANASLQEIALRTGLTKGALYGHFASKEQLAETLVRRLDVKPPDPQPTADPLNASALGQLRDLTCDFATRIETDIQVNAAVRLAVDAAQKPDARSESLHHIAGRALELADRAEDN
;
A
#
# COMPACT_ATOMS: atom_id res chain seq x y z
N MET A 1 -7.72 -27.06 -14.59
CA MET A 1 -7.54 -25.58 -14.50
C MET A 1 -8.26 -24.90 -13.30
N GLY A 2 -9.13 -25.57 -12.52
CA GLY A 2 -9.92 -24.90 -11.46
C GLY A 2 -9.21 -24.54 -10.14
N LYS A 3 -8.19 -25.29 -9.70
CA LYS A 3 -7.53 -25.08 -8.39
C LYS A 3 -6.71 -23.77 -8.33
N GLN A 4 -6.05 -23.41 -9.43
CA GLN A 4 -5.23 -22.18 -9.51
C GLN A 4 -6.10 -20.91 -9.54
N ALA A 5 -7.21 -20.93 -10.28
CA ALA A 5 -8.14 -19.80 -10.33
C ALA A 5 -8.76 -19.52 -8.95
N ARG A 6 -9.20 -20.57 -8.25
CA ARG A 6 -9.75 -20.45 -6.89
C ARG A 6 -8.70 -19.91 -5.90
N SER A 7 -7.45 -20.39 -6.00
CA SER A 7 -6.34 -19.89 -5.16
C SER A 7 -6.08 -18.39 -5.39
N ARG A 8 -6.11 -17.92 -6.65
CA ARG A 8 -5.96 -16.48 -6.97
C ARG A 8 -7.10 -15.63 -6.39
N VAL A 9 -8.34 -16.11 -6.48
CA VAL A 9 -9.50 -15.39 -5.90
C VAL A 9 -9.37 -15.30 -4.38
N THR A 10 -9.01 -16.39 -3.72
CA THR A 10 -8.76 -16.38 -2.26
C THR A 10 -7.62 -15.45 -1.89
N TYR A 11 -6.53 -15.47 -2.67
CA TYR A 11 -5.38 -14.59 -2.46
C TYR A 11 -5.77 -13.10 -2.55
N ALA A 12 -6.57 -12.72 -3.55
CA ALA A 12 -7.08 -11.34 -3.67
C ALA A 12 -7.96 -10.95 -2.48
N ARG A 13 -8.90 -11.82 -2.07
CA ARG A 13 -9.77 -11.58 -0.91
C ARG A 13 -8.99 -11.39 0.40
N ILE A 14 -7.89 -12.13 0.58
CA ILE A 14 -7.03 -11.96 1.75
C ILE A 14 -6.37 -10.59 1.73
N LEU A 15 -5.89 -10.12 0.57
CA LEU A 15 -5.27 -8.81 0.46
C LEU A 15 -6.28 -7.67 0.67
N ASP A 16 -7.52 -7.79 0.20
CA ASP A 16 -8.55 -6.78 0.46
C ASP A 16 -8.91 -6.68 1.95
N ALA A 17 -9.05 -7.84 2.61
CA ALA A 17 -9.28 -7.89 4.05
C ALA A 17 -8.10 -7.32 4.84
N ALA A 18 -6.87 -7.67 4.44
CA ALA A 18 -5.66 -7.16 5.06
C ALA A 18 -5.50 -5.64 4.86
N ALA A 19 -5.74 -5.12 3.66
CA ALA A 19 -5.73 -3.69 3.38
C ALA A 19 -6.71 -2.94 4.30
N THR A 20 -7.93 -3.44 4.42
CA THR A 20 -8.93 -2.85 5.31
C THR A 20 -8.47 -2.82 6.78
N GLU A 21 -7.87 -3.91 7.25
CA GLU A 21 -7.37 -4.02 8.62
C GLU A 21 -6.19 -3.06 8.87
N PHE A 22 -5.20 -3.04 7.98
CA PHE A 22 -4.02 -2.17 8.11
C PHE A 22 -4.37 -0.69 7.95
N ALA A 23 -5.27 -0.33 7.05
CA ALA A 23 -5.75 1.05 6.89
C ALA A 23 -6.39 1.57 8.19
N ARG A 24 -7.21 0.75 8.87
CA ARG A 24 -7.86 1.14 10.13
C ARG A 24 -6.94 1.14 11.35
N HIS A 25 -6.10 0.12 11.47
CA HIS A 25 -5.44 -0.19 12.74
C HIS A 25 -3.93 0.07 12.71
N GLY A 26 -3.37 0.36 11.53
CA GLY A 26 -1.93 0.37 11.32
C GLY A 26 -1.33 -1.04 11.45
N TYR A 27 -0.03 -1.14 11.20
CA TYR A 27 0.69 -2.40 11.25
C TYR A 27 0.66 -3.01 12.66
N ALA A 28 0.93 -2.22 13.70
CA ALA A 28 1.10 -2.73 15.06
C ALA A 28 -0.17 -3.40 15.61
N ASN A 29 -1.34 -2.76 15.41
CA ASN A 29 -2.60 -3.21 15.99
C ASN A 29 -3.43 -4.10 15.05
N ALA A 30 -3.03 -4.26 13.78
CA ALA A 30 -3.72 -5.15 12.85
C ALA A 30 -3.69 -6.62 13.31
N SER A 31 -4.84 -7.29 13.20
CA SER A 31 -5.07 -8.67 13.65
C SER A 31 -5.19 -9.66 12.49
N LEU A 32 -4.28 -10.64 12.43
CA LEU A 32 -4.38 -11.77 11.49
C LEU A 32 -5.65 -12.61 11.71
N GLN A 33 -6.16 -12.63 12.95
CA GLN A 33 -7.40 -13.33 13.28
C GLN A 33 -8.60 -12.62 12.63
N GLU A 34 -8.64 -11.29 12.71
CA GLU A 34 -9.70 -10.48 12.12
C GLU A 34 -9.70 -10.57 10.59
N ILE A 35 -8.52 -10.57 9.97
CA ILE A 35 -8.36 -10.79 8.53
C ILE A 35 -8.89 -12.17 8.11
N ALA A 36 -8.57 -13.23 8.88
CA ALA A 36 -9.08 -14.57 8.61
C ALA A 36 -10.62 -14.63 8.72
N LEU A 37 -11.19 -14.00 9.76
CA LEU A 37 -12.65 -13.92 9.94
C LEU A 37 -13.35 -13.23 8.76
N ARG A 38 -12.84 -12.08 8.31
CA ARG A 38 -13.38 -11.33 7.17
C ARG A 38 -13.35 -12.10 5.85
N THR A 39 -12.36 -12.97 5.69
CA THR A 39 -12.23 -13.82 4.49
C THR A 39 -13.05 -15.11 4.59
N GLY A 40 -13.60 -15.44 5.76
CA GLY A 40 -14.23 -16.73 6.03
C GLY A 40 -13.24 -17.90 6.05
N LEU A 41 -11.94 -17.60 6.21
CA LEU A 41 -10.88 -18.59 6.31
C LEU A 41 -10.57 -18.91 7.76
N THR A 42 -10.02 -20.10 8.00
CA THR A 42 -9.35 -20.37 9.27
C THR A 42 -8.00 -19.68 9.31
N LYS A 43 -7.47 -19.43 10.51
CA LYS A 43 -6.12 -18.88 10.69
C LYS A 43 -5.05 -19.76 10.02
N GLY A 44 -5.20 -21.08 10.09
CA GLY A 44 -4.30 -22.03 9.42
C GLY A 44 -4.38 -21.95 7.88
N ALA A 45 -5.57 -21.79 7.32
CA ALA A 45 -5.74 -21.59 5.88
C ALA A 45 -5.13 -20.27 5.41
N LEU A 46 -5.25 -19.20 6.21
CA LEU A 46 -4.59 -17.92 5.95
C LEU A 46 -3.06 -18.07 5.95
N TYR A 47 -2.50 -18.80 6.93
CA TYR A 47 -1.06 -19.10 6.94
C TYR A 47 -0.57 -19.90 5.72
N GLY A 48 -1.45 -20.70 5.11
CA GLY A 48 -1.14 -21.38 3.84
C GLY A 48 -0.96 -20.44 2.65
N HIS A 49 -1.47 -19.20 2.73
CA HIS A 49 -1.29 -18.18 1.69
C HIS A 49 -0.21 -17.15 2.06
N PHE A 50 -0.12 -16.79 3.33
CA PHE A 50 0.86 -15.83 3.84
C PHE A 50 1.45 -16.33 5.16
N ALA A 51 2.75 -16.56 5.17
CA ALA A 51 3.48 -17.09 6.32
C ALA A 51 3.45 -16.13 7.53
N SER A 52 3.24 -14.83 7.31
CA SER A 52 3.26 -13.85 8.41
C SER A 52 2.48 -12.57 8.11
N LYS A 53 2.29 -11.74 9.16
CA LYS A 53 1.68 -10.40 9.04
C LYS A 53 2.57 -9.46 8.22
N GLU A 54 3.89 -9.63 8.36
CA GLU A 54 4.92 -8.89 7.65
C GLU A 54 4.80 -9.18 6.15
N GLN A 55 4.67 -10.45 5.75
CA GLN A 55 4.52 -10.80 4.33
C GLN A 55 3.27 -10.19 3.71
N LEU A 56 2.16 -10.12 4.45
CA LEU A 56 0.95 -9.42 4.00
C LEU A 56 1.21 -7.92 3.78
N ALA A 57 1.79 -7.26 4.78
CA ALA A 57 2.11 -5.84 4.72
C ALA A 57 3.06 -5.52 3.55
N GLU A 58 4.13 -6.29 3.38
CA GLU A 58 5.06 -6.14 2.27
C GLU A 58 4.38 -6.32 0.92
N THR A 59 3.49 -7.30 0.80
CA THR A 59 2.77 -7.56 -0.46
C THR A 59 1.89 -6.37 -0.84
N LEU A 60 1.21 -5.77 0.15
CA LEU A 60 0.39 -4.58 -0.07
C LEU A 60 1.23 -3.37 -0.49
N VAL A 61 2.37 -3.15 0.19
CA VAL A 61 3.27 -2.05 -0.16
C VAL A 61 3.92 -2.24 -1.53
N ARG A 62 4.36 -3.45 -1.88
CA ARG A 62 4.89 -3.76 -3.21
C ARG A 62 3.84 -3.57 -4.31
N ARG A 63 2.57 -3.87 -4.03
CA ARG A 63 1.46 -3.66 -4.97
C ARG A 63 1.09 -2.21 -5.16
N LEU A 64 1.52 -1.33 -4.26
CA LEU A 64 1.29 0.09 -4.38
C LEU A 64 2.07 0.70 -5.54
N ASP A 65 2.90 -0.08 -6.27
CA ASP A 65 3.64 0.27 -7.50
C ASP A 65 2.91 1.38 -8.26
N VAL A 66 3.21 2.62 -7.87
CA VAL A 66 2.48 3.79 -8.32
C VAL A 66 3.05 3.96 -9.70
N LYS A 67 2.37 3.42 -10.72
CA LYS A 67 2.57 3.93 -12.06
C LYS A 67 2.30 5.44 -11.92
N PRO A 68 3.30 6.32 -12.13
CA PRO A 68 3.04 7.74 -12.13
C PRO A 68 1.85 7.94 -13.07
N PRO A 69 0.85 8.75 -12.68
CA PRO A 69 -0.29 8.99 -13.56
C PRO A 69 0.29 9.37 -14.93
N ASP A 70 -0.21 8.75 -16.00
CA ASP A 70 0.21 9.15 -17.34
C ASP A 70 -0.02 10.66 -17.39
N PRO A 71 1.01 11.48 -17.70
CA PRO A 71 0.89 12.92 -17.65
C PRO A 71 -0.30 13.30 -18.52
N GLN A 72 -1.39 13.73 -17.89
CA GLN A 72 -2.51 14.26 -18.65
C GLN A 72 -1.96 15.51 -19.33
N PRO A 73 -2.02 15.61 -20.67
CA PRO A 73 -1.67 16.85 -21.32
C PRO A 73 -2.57 17.91 -20.71
N THR A 74 -1.97 18.81 -19.94
CA THR A 74 -2.66 19.96 -19.36
C THR A 74 -3.42 20.64 -20.49
N ALA A 75 -4.70 20.91 -20.28
CA ALA A 75 -5.59 21.46 -21.31
C ALA A 75 -5.08 22.80 -21.89
N ASP A 76 -4.06 23.41 -21.28
CA ASP A 76 -3.36 24.59 -21.76
C ASP A 76 -1.83 24.49 -21.57
N PRO A 77 -1.04 24.20 -22.63
CA PRO A 77 0.41 24.17 -22.60
C PRO A 77 1.07 25.51 -22.24
N LEU A 78 0.34 26.63 -22.35
CA LEU A 78 0.84 27.97 -22.07
C LEU A 78 0.64 28.38 -20.60
N ASN A 79 -0.10 27.59 -19.81
CA ASN A 79 -0.44 27.87 -18.41
C ASN A 79 -0.04 26.75 -17.43
N ALA A 80 0.60 25.70 -17.92
CA ALA A 80 1.09 24.58 -17.14
C ALA A 80 2.38 24.93 -16.40
N SER A 81 2.28 25.70 -15.32
CA SER A 81 3.39 25.84 -14.39
C SER A 81 3.74 24.48 -13.78
N ALA A 82 5.02 24.22 -13.49
CA ALA A 82 5.46 23.04 -12.75
C ALA A 82 4.71 22.90 -11.41
N LEU A 83 4.37 24.03 -10.78
CA LEU A 83 3.53 24.08 -9.59
C LEU A 83 2.09 23.59 -9.83
N GLY A 84 1.50 23.88 -11.01
CA GLY A 84 0.19 23.37 -11.39
C GLY A 84 0.19 21.85 -11.55
N GLN A 85 1.24 21.30 -12.18
CA GLN A 85 1.40 19.85 -12.31
C GLN A 85 1.61 19.18 -10.94
N LEU A 86 2.43 19.76 -10.07
CA LEU A 86 2.62 19.27 -8.70
C LEU A 86 1.32 19.29 -7.89
N ARG A 87 0.53 20.37 -8.01
CA ARG A 87 -0.79 20.47 -7.37
C ARG A 87 -1.71 19.35 -7.85
N ASP A 88 -1.83 19.16 -9.15
CA ASP A 88 -2.75 18.17 -9.73
C ASP A 88 -2.34 16.75 -9.34
N LEU A 89 -1.04 16.43 -9.38
CA LEU A 89 -0.50 15.16 -8.88
C LEU A 89 -0.79 14.95 -7.39
N THR A 90 -0.65 15.99 -6.57
CA THR A 90 -0.92 15.92 -5.13
C THR A 90 -2.40 15.71 -4.85
N CYS A 91 -3.29 16.40 -5.57
CA CYS A 91 -4.74 16.24 -5.45
C CYS A 91 -5.21 14.85 -5.89
N ASP A 92 -4.67 14.34 -6.99
CA ASP A 92 -4.95 12.98 -7.48
C ASP A 92 -4.49 11.93 -6.46
N PHE A 93 -3.29 12.12 -5.88
CA PHE A 93 -2.77 11.22 -4.87
C PHE A 93 -3.59 11.26 -3.57
N ALA A 94 -3.97 12.44 -3.09
CA ALA A 94 -4.84 12.61 -1.94
C ALA A 94 -6.20 11.93 -2.15
N THR A 95 -6.78 12.09 -3.34
CA THR A 95 -8.05 11.43 -3.72
C THR A 95 -7.89 9.91 -3.71
N ARG A 96 -6.77 9.37 -4.20
CA ARG A 96 -6.51 7.92 -4.18
C ARG A 96 -6.34 7.38 -2.76
N ILE A 97 -5.76 8.14 -1.83
CA ILE A 97 -5.69 7.74 -0.41
C ILE A 97 -7.09 7.61 0.20
N GLU A 98 -8.03 8.48 -0.18
CA GLU A 98 -9.40 8.43 0.36
C GLU A 98 -10.27 7.36 -0.30
N THR A 99 -10.06 7.09 -1.58
CA THR A 99 -10.96 6.26 -2.40
C THR A 99 -10.46 4.83 -2.62
N ASP A 100 -9.16 4.56 -2.51
CA ASP A 100 -8.57 3.25 -2.69
C ASP A 100 -7.98 2.72 -1.37
N ILE A 101 -8.66 1.72 -0.79
CA ILE A 101 -8.26 1.10 0.48
C ILE A 101 -6.87 0.46 0.43
N GLN A 102 -6.43 -0.01 -0.75
CA GLN A 102 -5.11 -0.61 -0.92
C GLN A 102 -4.02 0.48 -0.84
N VAL A 103 -4.26 1.63 -1.47
CA VAL A 103 -3.37 2.80 -1.38
C VAL A 103 -3.33 3.33 0.05
N ASN A 104 -4.49 3.51 0.67
CA ASN A 104 -4.58 3.97 2.06
C ASN A 104 -3.79 3.06 3.02
N ALA A 105 -4.02 1.75 2.91
CA ALA A 105 -3.38 0.74 3.74
C ALA A 105 -1.87 0.83 3.64
N ALA A 106 -1.31 0.87 2.42
CA ALA A 106 0.14 0.84 2.29
C ALA A 106 0.82 2.19 2.48
N VAL A 107 0.13 3.33 2.29
CA VAL A 107 0.58 4.63 2.84
C VAL A 107 0.64 4.57 4.37
N ARG A 108 -0.40 4.02 5.02
CA ARG A 108 -0.40 3.87 6.48
C ARG A 108 0.73 2.96 6.97
N LEU A 109 0.99 1.86 6.29
CA LEU A 109 2.11 0.96 6.59
C LEU A 109 3.48 1.65 6.42
N ALA A 110 3.65 2.46 5.38
CA ALA A 110 4.88 3.21 5.16
C ALA A 110 5.12 4.26 6.26
N VAL A 111 4.08 4.98 6.69
CA VAL A 111 4.15 5.94 7.80
C VAL A 111 4.50 5.25 9.12
N ASP A 112 3.84 4.13 9.42
CA ASP A 112 4.12 3.35 10.64
C ASP A 112 5.58 2.84 10.67
N ALA A 113 6.15 2.50 9.51
CA ALA A 113 7.54 2.08 9.37
C ALA A 113 8.52 3.24 9.64
N ALA A 114 8.26 4.42 9.07
CA ALA A 114 9.09 5.61 9.27
C ALA A 114 9.12 6.08 10.74
N GLN A 115 8.03 5.89 11.48
CA GLN A 115 7.93 6.28 12.89
C GLN A 115 8.67 5.34 13.86
N LYS A 116 9.06 4.14 13.42
CA LYS A 116 9.73 3.14 14.27
C LYS A 116 10.95 2.55 13.52
N PRO A 117 12.05 3.31 13.38
CA PRO A 117 13.24 2.84 12.69
C PRO A 117 13.80 1.52 13.27
N ASP A 118 13.64 1.28 14.58
CA ASP A 118 14.11 0.05 15.23
C ASP A 118 13.15 -1.16 15.07
N ALA A 119 12.10 -1.04 14.26
CA ALA A 119 11.26 -2.18 13.94
C ALA A 119 12.13 -3.26 13.27
N ARG A 120 12.24 -4.43 13.93
CA ARG A 120 13.04 -5.61 13.55
C ARG A 120 12.80 -6.20 12.14
N SER A 121 12.08 -5.51 11.26
CA SER A 121 11.76 -5.92 9.90
C SER A 121 12.59 -5.13 8.88
N GLU A 122 13.54 -5.82 8.26
CA GLU A 122 14.40 -5.34 7.17
C GLU A 122 13.58 -4.74 6.01
N SER A 123 12.41 -5.30 5.72
CA SER A 123 11.51 -4.84 4.67
C SER A 123 10.78 -3.53 5.01
N LEU A 124 10.38 -3.31 6.26
CA LEU A 124 9.81 -2.03 6.69
C LEU A 124 10.88 -0.92 6.66
N HIS A 125 12.11 -1.27 7.00
CA HIS A 125 13.27 -0.39 6.86
C HIS A 125 13.52 -0.03 5.39
N HIS A 126 13.40 -0.99 4.47
CA HIS A 126 13.48 -0.74 3.03
C HIS A 126 12.36 0.16 2.52
N ILE A 127 11.14 0.01 3.05
CA ILE A 127 9.99 0.89 2.70
C ILE A 127 10.21 2.31 3.20
N ALA A 128 10.64 2.48 4.46
CA ALA A 128 10.99 3.78 5.02
C ALA A 128 12.13 4.43 4.23
N GLY A 129 13.17 3.66 3.89
CA GLY A 129 14.29 4.11 3.05
C GLY A 129 13.84 4.56 1.66
N ARG A 130 12.96 3.80 0.99
CA ARG A 130 12.41 4.20 -0.31
C ARG A 130 11.50 5.42 -0.24
N ALA A 131 10.72 5.57 0.83
CA ALA A 131 9.88 6.74 1.03
C ALA A 131 10.72 8.01 1.26
N LEU A 132 11.81 7.90 2.03
CA LEU A 132 12.77 8.98 2.24
C LEU A 132 13.56 9.32 0.97
N GLU A 133 14.04 8.32 0.21
CA GLU A 133 14.70 8.55 -1.09
C GLU A 133 13.80 9.28 -2.10
N LEU A 134 12.49 8.98 -2.09
CA LEU A 134 11.53 9.66 -2.96
C LEU A 134 11.26 11.09 -2.49
N ALA A 135 11.27 11.34 -1.19
CA ALA A 135 11.16 12.68 -0.62
C ALA A 135 12.40 13.53 -0.95
N ASP A 136 13.62 13.00 -0.73
CA ASP A 136 14.88 13.69 -1.06
C ASP A 136 14.97 14.02 -2.55
N ARG A 137 14.60 13.08 -3.43
CA ARG A 137 14.59 13.31 -4.88
C ARG A 137 13.56 14.34 -5.34
N ALA A 138 12.54 14.63 -4.54
CA ALA A 138 11.57 15.67 -4.82
C ALA A 138 12.05 17.05 -4.35
N GLU A 139 13.03 17.11 -3.44
CA GLU A 139 13.66 18.36 -2.98
C GLU A 139 14.82 18.81 -3.90
N ASP A 140 15.46 17.85 -4.59
CA ASP A 140 16.60 18.10 -5.50
C ASP A 140 16.23 18.57 -6.93
N ASN A 141 14.94 18.80 -7.23
CA ASN A 141 14.44 19.09 -8.58
C ASN A 141 13.42 20.24 -8.60
#